data_AF-A0A1Y4QRS1-F1
#
_entry.id   AF-A0A1Y4QRS1-F1
#
_cell.length_a   1.000
_cell.length_b   1.000
_cell.length_c   1.000
_cell.angle_alpha   90.00
_cell.angle_beta   90.00
_cell.angle_gamma   90.00
#
_symmetry.space_group_name_H-M   'P 1'
#
loop_
_entity.id
_entity.type
_entity.pdbx_description
1 polymer ?
#
loop_
_entity_poly.entity_id
_entity_poly.type
_entity_poly.pdbx_seq_one_letter_code
_entity_poly.pdbx_strand_id
1 'polypeptide(L)' 'MVEIEKKKVTLSLPVDTNKKLEELCKKYGMTKSGLVNFLINQVAESGTIYNKQ' A
#
# COMPACT_ATOMS: atom_id res chain seq x y z
N MET A 1 -10.13 11.01 -20.25
CA MET A 1 -9.32 10.43 -19.16
C MET A 1 -9.85 11.02 -17.87
N VAL A 2 -10.28 10.21 -16.91
CA VAL A 2 -10.69 10.73 -15.59
C VAL A 2 -9.41 11.06 -14.85
N GLU A 3 -9.20 12.34 -14.57
CA GLU A 3 -8.03 12.79 -13.82
C GLU A 3 -8.22 12.42 -12.35
N ILE A 4 -7.39 11.50 -11.86
CA ILE A 4 -7.43 11.10 -10.44
C ILE A 4 -6.63 12.13 -9.65
N GLU A 5 -7.33 12.90 -8.82
CA GLU A 5 -6.68 13.83 -7.90
C GLU A 5 -5.80 13.06 -6.90
N LYS A 6 -4.52 13.43 -6.81
CA LYS A 6 -3.55 12.77 -5.93
C LYS A 6 -3.08 13.73 -4.85
N LYS A 7 -3.20 13.32 -3.58
CA LYS A 7 -2.63 14.04 -2.44
C LYS A 7 -1.39 13.32 -1.91
N LYS A 8 -0.32 14.07 -1.63
CA LYS A 8 0.87 13.52 -0.97
C LYS A 8 0.56 13.29 0.51
N VAL A 9 0.98 12.14 1.02
CA VAL A 9 0.88 11.78 2.44
C VAL A 9 2.28 11.42 2.94
N THR A 10 2.67 11.95 4.10
CA THR A 10 3.92 11.63 4.77
C THR A 10 3.63 10.73 5.96
N LEU A 11 4.33 9.59 6.06
CA LEU A 11 4.14 8.60 7.12
C LEU A 11 5.48 8.30 7.77
N SER A 12 5.49 8.16 9.10
CA SER A 12 6.64 7.65 9.84
C SER A 12 6.52 6.13 9.97
N LEU A 13 7.53 5.39 9.52
CA LEU A 13 7.58 3.94 9.60
C LEU A 13 8.87 3.50 10.30
N PRO A 14 8.85 2.39 11.06
CA PRO A 14 10.08 1.73 11.46
C PRO A 14 10.96 1.42 10.24
N VAL A 15 12.27 1.53 10.40
CA VAL A 15 13.24 1.32 9.30
C VAL A 15 13.04 -0.05 8.65
N ASP A 16 12.86 -1.10 9.46
CA ASP A 16 12.67 -2.45 8.94
C ASP A 16 11.32 -2.63 8.23
N THR A 17 10.29 -1.88 8.62
CA THR A 17 9.02 -1.86 7.88
C THR A 17 9.18 -1.22 6.51
N ASN A 18 9.96 -0.14 6.39
CA ASN A 18 10.25 0.45 5.09
C ASN A 18 11.09 -0.49 4.21
N LYS A 19 12.05 -1.24 4.78
CA LYS A 19 12.80 -2.26 4.02
C LYS A 19 11.88 -3.35 3.48
N LYS A 20 10.99 -3.90 4.32
CA LYS A 20 9.99 -4.88 3.88
C LYS A 20 9.11 -4.33 2.77
N LEU A 21 8.66 -3.08 2.87
CA LEU A 21 7.88 -2.42 1.82
C LEU A 21 8.66 -2.40 0.49
N GLU A 22 9.93 -2.01 0.52
CA GLU A 22 10.80 -1.99 -0.66
C GLU A 22 11.01 -3.36 -1.29
N GLU A 23 11.24 -4.39 -0.47
CA GLU A 23 11.42 -5.77 -0.92
C GLU A 23 10.14 -6.31 -1.57
N LEU A 24 8.98 -6.08 -0.96
CA LEU A 24 7.68 -6.48 -1.52
C LEU A 24 7.41 -5.76 -2.85
N CYS A 25 7.66 -4.45 -2.91
CA CYS A 25 7.55 -3.67 -4.14
C CYS A 25 8.42 -4.26 -5.26
N LYS A 26 9.68 -4.60 -4.98
CA LYS A 26 10.58 -5.24 -5.95
C LYS A 26 10.07 -6.61 -6.38
N LYS A 27 9.66 -7.45 -5.43
CA LYS A 27 9.18 -8.82 -5.68
C LYS A 27 7.97 -8.86 -6.59
N TYR A 28 7.05 -7.90 -6.43
CA TYR A 28 5.79 -7.87 -7.18
C TYR A 28 5.77 -6.84 -8.33
N GLY A 29 6.90 -6.18 -8.61
CA GLY A 29 6.98 -5.20 -9.70
C GLY A 29 6.10 -3.96 -9.49
N MET A 30 5.90 -3.54 -8.24
CA MET A 30 5.03 -2.44 -7.86
C MET A 30 5.79 -1.24 -7.30
N THR A 31 5.23 -0.04 -7.45
CA THR A 31 5.70 1.16 -6.74
C THR A 31 5.22 1.13 -5.29
N LYS A 32 5.88 1.89 -4.39
CA LYS A 32 5.47 2.01 -2.98
C LYS A 32 4.02 2.50 -2.86
N SER A 33 3.68 3.56 -3.61
CA SER A 33 2.31 4.10 -3.63
C SER A 33 1.32 3.12 -4.24
N GLY A 34 1.71 2.35 -5.26
CA GLY A 34 0.88 1.30 -5.84
C GLY A 34 0.53 0.20 -4.85
N LEU A 35 1.54 -0.29 -4.11
CA LEU A 35 1.33 -1.33 -3.10
C LEU A 35 0.47 -0.83 -1.93
N VAL A 36 0.72 0.38 -1.42
CA VAL A 36 -0.11 0.97 -0.36
C VAL A 36 -1.56 1.16 -0.83
N ASN A 37 -1.77 1.68 -2.04
CA ASN A 37 -3.10 1.85 -2.62
C ASN A 37 -3.83 0.52 -2.79
N PHE A 38 -3.12 -0.52 -3.26
CA PHE A 38 -3.67 -1.86 -3.40
C PHE A 38 -4.16 -2.43 -2.07
N LEU A 39 -3.35 -2.31 -1.01
CA LEU A 39 -3.70 -2.81 0.32
C LEU A 39 -4.91 -2.06 0.90
N ILE A 40 -4.98 -0.74 0.73
CA ILE A 40 -6.13 0.07 1.17
C ILE A 40 -7.41 -0.41 0.47
N ASN A 41 -7.35 -0.63 -0.84
CA ASN A 41 -8.50 -1.08 -1.61
C ASN A 41 -8.92 -2.51 -1.23
N GLN A 42 -7.97 -3.42 -0.99
CA GLN A 42 -8.31 -4.76 -0.49
C GLN A 42 -9.04 -4.72 0.86
N VAL A 43 -8.59 -3.87 1.78
CA VAL A 43 -9.26 -3.68 3.08
C VAL A 43 -10.65 -3.08 2.89
N ALA A 44 -10.78 -2.07 2.04
CA ALA A 44 -12.07 -1.44 1.74
C ALA A 44 -13.07 -2.44 1.14
N GLU A 45 -12.61 -3.29 0.21
CA GLU A 45 -13.42 -4.34 -0.44
C GLU A 45 -13.79 -5.48 0.53
N SER A 46 -12.86 -5.91 1.37
CA SER A 46 -13.11 -7.00 2.33
C SER A 46 -13.95 -6.56 3.54
N GLY A 47 -14.04 -5.26 3.80
CA GLY A 47 -14.79 -4.68 4.91
C GLY A 47 -14.15 -4.93 6.29
N THR A 48 -12.94 -5.49 6.33
CA THR A 48 -12.21 -5.78 7.57
C THR A 48 -10.70 -5.73 7.35
N ILE A 49 -9.97 -5.24 8.35
CA ILE A 49 -8.50 -5.28 8.37
C ILE A 49 -7.95 -6.62 8.88
N TYR A 50 -8.82 -7.50 9.38
CA TYR A 50 -8.43 -8.80 9.91
C TYR A 50 -8.56 -9.87 8.84
N ASN A 51 -7.54 -10.74 8.72
CA ASN A 51 -7.66 -11.93 7.90
C ASN A 51 -8.78 -12.82 8.47
N LYS A 52 -9.69 -13.27 7.59
CA LYS A 52 -10.58 -14.39 7.90
C LYS A 52 -9.67 -15.60 8.10
N GLN A 53 -9.45 -16.00 9.35
CA GLN A 53 -8.78 -17.26 9.68
C GLN A 53 -9.61 -18.43 9.16
#